data_AF-A0A1F8PKU3-F1
#
_entry.id   AF-A0A1F8PKU3-F1
#
_cell.length_a   1.000
_cell.length_b   1.000
_cell.length_c   1.000
_cell.angle_alpha   90.00
_cell.angle_beta   90.00
_cell.angle_gamma   90.00
#
_symmetry.space_group_name_H-M   'P 1'
#
loop_
_entity.id
_entity.type
_entity.pdbx_description
1 polymer ?
#
loop_
_entity_poly.entity_id
_entity_poly.type
_entity_poly.pdbx_seq_one_letter_code
_entity_poly.pdbx_strand_id
1 'polypeptide(L)'
;MKKRELGNWICRFRLSKYQEDIELYRGRENEFHRLFRPYETREGEGNCLLNTGIDEMWDLIAGDSANHFNNASAQIGVGDSSTAASPSQTDLQAASNKTYKGMESGYPTSTTQKATFKSSFGASDANYVWNEWVVKQATSAKCLNRKVDSMGTKSGGTWTLEVSITLS
;
A
#
# COMPACT_ATOMS: atom_id res chain seq x y z
N MET A 1 -37.67 -1.56 -12.68
CA MET A 1 -36.25 -1.16 -12.56
C MET A 1 -35.62 -2.00 -11.46
N LYS A 2 -34.68 -2.90 -11.75
CA LYS A 2 -34.02 -3.70 -10.69
C LYS A 2 -33.25 -2.73 -9.80
N LYS A 3 -33.60 -2.65 -8.51
CA LYS A 3 -32.77 -1.94 -7.53
C LYS A 3 -31.40 -2.63 -7.53
N ARG A 4 -30.35 -1.85 -7.79
CA ARG A 4 -28.96 -2.29 -7.65
C ARG A 4 -28.43 -1.60 -6.41
N GLU A 5 -27.96 -2.38 -5.45
CA GLU A 5 -27.13 -1.84 -4.38
C GLU A 5 -25.80 -1.36 -5.00
N LEU A 6 -25.31 -0.20 -4.56
CA LEU A 6 -24.04 0.36 -4.99
C LEU A 6 -23.07 0.27 -3.82
N GLY A 7 -21.97 -0.47 -3.98
CA GLY A 7 -20.86 -0.43 -3.02
C GLY A 7 -19.92 0.71 -3.34
N ASN A 8 -19.66 1.60 -2.38
CA ASN A 8 -18.75 2.71 -2.56
C ASN A 8 -17.34 2.34 -2.08
N TRP A 9 -16.46 2.03 -3.03
CA TRP A 9 -15.05 1.78 -2.76
C TRP A 9 -14.28 3.10 -2.73
N ILE A 10 -13.78 3.48 -1.54
CA ILE A 10 -12.96 4.68 -1.37
C ILE A 10 -11.59 4.27 -0.86
N CYS A 11 -10.56 4.61 -1.65
CA CYS A 11 -9.18 4.45 -1.25
C CYS A 11 -8.54 5.83 -1.02
N ARG A 12 -7.83 5.97 0.09
CA ARG A 12 -6.99 7.14 0.39
C ARG A 12 -5.59 6.69 0.74
N PHE A 13 -4.60 7.49 0.41
CA PHE A 13 -3.24 7.27 0.88
C PHE A 13 -2.66 8.53 1.49
N ARG A 14 -1.72 8.33 2.40
CA ARG A 14 -0.88 9.37 3.00
C ARG A 14 0.57 8.93 2.90
N LEU A 15 1.38 9.73 2.23
CA LEU A 15 2.83 9.61 2.18
C LEU A 15 3.43 10.60 3.19
N SER A 16 4.23 10.11 4.13
CA SER A 16 4.96 10.93 5.09
C SER A 16 6.46 10.72 4.89
N LYS A 17 7.22 11.81 4.70
CA LYS A 17 8.66 11.77 4.40
C LYS A 17 9.46 12.34 5.57
N TYR A 18 10.50 11.63 5.99
CA TYR A 18 11.35 11.92 7.14
C TYR A 18 12.82 11.96 6.71
N GLN A 19 13.64 12.75 7.42
CA GLN A 19 15.08 12.77 7.18
C GLN A 19 15.75 11.57 7.85
N GLU A 20 15.18 11.11 8.95
CA GLU A 20 15.68 10.04 9.78
C GLU A 20 15.39 8.66 9.18
N ASP A 21 16.20 7.69 9.58
CA ASP A 21 16.04 6.30 9.18
C ASP A 21 15.25 5.50 10.23
N ILE A 22 14.17 4.88 9.80
CA ILE A 22 13.30 4.06 10.64
C ILE A 22 13.89 2.68 10.93
N GLU A 23 14.96 2.26 10.23
CA GLU A 23 15.52 0.89 10.38
C GLU A 23 15.95 0.55 11.82
N LEU A 24 16.37 1.55 12.61
CA LEU A 24 16.70 1.36 14.04
C LEU A 24 15.47 1.15 14.94
N TYR A 25 14.28 1.41 14.40
CA TYR A 25 12.99 1.32 15.08
C TYR A 25 12.11 0.20 14.54
N ARG A 26 12.67 -0.77 13.80
CA ARG A 26 11.89 -1.93 13.31
C ARG A 26 11.25 -2.69 14.47
N GLY A 27 9.94 -2.96 14.35
CA GLY A 27 9.11 -3.52 15.42
C GLY A 27 8.66 -2.51 16.50
N ARG A 28 9.17 -1.27 16.45
CA ARG A 28 8.83 -0.13 17.32
C ARG A 28 8.59 1.13 16.49
N GLU A 29 8.01 1.00 15.30
CA GLU A 29 7.81 2.10 14.36
C GLU A 29 6.90 3.19 14.95
N ASN A 30 6.00 2.83 15.87
CA ASN A 30 5.22 3.78 16.65
C ASN A 30 6.09 4.76 17.46
N GLU A 31 7.24 4.32 17.97
CA GLU A 31 8.22 5.16 18.66
C GLU A 31 8.84 6.17 17.69
N PHE A 32 9.23 5.73 16.48
CA PHE A 32 9.75 6.60 15.42
C PHE A 32 8.75 7.69 15.06
N HIS A 33 7.49 7.34 14.78
CA HIS A 33 6.46 8.32 14.41
C HIS A 33 6.09 9.28 15.54
N ARG A 34 6.34 8.91 16.80
CA ARG A 34 6.16 9.80 17.95
C ARG A 34 7.32 10.78 18.08
N LEU A 35 8.56 10.30 17.91
CA LEU A 35 9.80 11.08 18.09
C LEU A 35 10.07 12.03 16.94
N PHE A 36 9.82 11.61 15.70
CA PHE A 36 10.16 12.38 14.50
C PHE A 36 8.92 12.90 13.80
N ARG A 37 9.05 14.07 13.18
CA ARG A 37 7.99 14.72 12.40
C ARG A 37 8.37 14.69 10.93
N PRO A 38 7.45 14.33 10.04
CA PRO A 38 7.75 14.33 8.62
C PRO A 38 8.02 15.78 8.15
N TYR A 39 9.04 15.96 7.32
CA TYR A 39 9.31 17.26 6.68
C TYR A 39 8.29 17.55 5.56
N GLU A 40 7.66 16.50 5.02
CA GLU A 40 6.62 16.61 3.99
C GLU A 40 5.57 15.51 4.21
N THR A 41 4.31 15.88 4.10
CA THR A 41 3.19 14.94 4.01
C THR A 41 2.42 15.23 2.74
N ARG A 42 2.07 14.18 2.00
CA ARG A 42 1.15 14.26 0.84
C ARG A 42 0.02 13.28 1.03
N GLU A 43 -1.17 13.70 0.65
CA GLU A 43 -2.37 12.87 0.68
C GLU A 43 -2.96 12.78 -0.72
N GLY A 44 -3.62 11.67 -1.01
CA GLY A 44 -4.33 11.50 -2.27
C GLY A 44 -5.43 10.46 -2.16
N GLU A 45 -6.32 10.48 -3.15
CA GLU A 45 -7.48 9.61 -3.21
C GLU A 45 -7.51 8.79 -4.50
N GLY A 46 -8.28 7.72 -4.46
CA GLY A 46 -8.52 6.82 -5.57
C GLY A 46 -7.42 5.78 -5.77
N ASN A 47 -7.82 4.71 -6.41
CA ASN A 47 -6.98 3.63 -6.93
C ASN A 47 -7.74 2.92 -8.04
N CYS A 48 -7.06 2.03 -8.74
CA CYS A 48 -7.70 1.01 -9.55
C CYS A 48 -7.72 -0.28 -8.73
N LEU A 49 -8.91 -0.81 -8.49
CA LEU A 49 -9.09 -2.15 -7.96
C LEU A 49 -8.68 -3.15 -9.05
N LEU A 50 -7.78 -4.07 -8.73
CA LEU A 50 -7.29 -5.06 -9.70
C LEU A 50 -8.15 -6.32 -9.63
N ASN A 51 -8.39 -6.96 -10.77
CA ASN A 51 -9.22 -8.17 -10.85
C ASN A 51 -8.69 -9.26 -9.91
N THR A 52 -7.37 -9.45 -9.85
CA THR A 52 -6.74 -10.39 -8.92
C THR A 52 -7.04 -10.08 -7.46
N GLY A 53 -7.15 -8.80 -7.12
CA GLY A 53 -7.48 -8.36 -5.77
C GLY A 53 -8.93 -8.63 -5.43
N ILE A 54 -9.84 -8.37 -6.37
CA ILE A 54 -11.27 -8.69 -6.26
C ILE A 54 -11.47 -10.19 -6.03
N ASP A 55 -10.84 -11.01 -6.85
CA ASP A 55 -10.95 -12.46 -6.77
C ASP A 55 -10.42 -12.97 -5.42
N GLU A 56 -9.26 -12.46 -4.96
CA GLU A 56 -8.74 -12.85 -3.64
C GLU A 56 -9.66 -12.46 -2.48
N MET A 57 -10.33 -11.29 -2.56
CA MET A 57 -11.31 -10.91 -1.55
C MET A 57 -12.47 -11.91 -1.49
N TRP A 58 -12.95 -12.39 -2.65
CA TRP A 58 -14.01 -13.39 -2.70
C TRP A 58 -13.54 -14.77 -2.28
N ASP A 59 -12.35 -15.20 -2.70
CA ASP A 59 -11.75 -16.48 -2.30
C ASP A 59 -11.59 -16.54 -0.77
N LEU A 60 -11.17 -15.46 -0.13
CA LEU A 60 -11.08 -15.37 1.34
C LEU A 60 -12.46 -15.45 2.02
N ILE A 61 -13.49 -14.84 1.44
CA ILE A 61 -14.87 -14.88 1.97
C ILE A 61 -15.48 -16.27 1.82
N ALA A 62 -15.26 -16.92 0.67
CA ALA A 62 -15.74 -18.27 0.38
C ALA A 62 -14.99 -19.36 1.15
N GLY A 63 -13.79 -19.05 1.65
CA GLY A 63 -12.90 -20.02 2.31
C GLY A 63 -12.00 -20.80 1.35
N ASP A 64 -11.93 -20.37 0.08
CA ASP A 64 -11.09 -20.96 -0.97
C ASP A 64 -9.63 -20.49 -0.90
N SER A 65 -9.36 -19.39 -0.18
CA SER A 65 -8.01 -18.90 0.11
C SER A 65 -7.72 -18.85 1.62
N ALA A 66 -6.46 -19.12 1.97
CA ALA A 66 -5.89 -18.86 3.29
C ALA A 66 -4.83 -17.73 3.27
N ASN A 67 -4.67 -17.06 2.12
CA ASN A 67 -3.68 -16.00 1.91
C ASN A 67 -4.20 -14.66 2.43
N HIS A 68 -4.48 -14.60 3.73
CA HIS A 68 -4.91 -13.37 4.39
C HIS A 68 -3.89 -12.24 4.21
N PHE A 69 -4.36 -11.00 4.09
CA PHE A 69 -3.49 -9.83 4.20
C PHE A 69 -3.23 -9.52 5.68
N ASN A 70 -2.23 -10.18 6.26
CA ASN A 70 -1.80 -9.97 7.65
C ASN A 70 -0.41 -9.32 7.73
N ASN A 71 0.08 -9.02 8.93
CA ASN A 71 1.38 -8.36 9.11
C ASN A 71 2.55 -9.08 8.41
N ALA A 72 2.55 -10.42 8.42
CA ALA A 72 3.62 -11.24 7.88
C ALA A 72 3.59 -11.37 6.35
N SER A 73 2.43 -11.13 5.70
CA SER A 73 2.24 -11.44 4.28
C SER A 73 1.68 -10.28 3.46
N ALA A 74 1.14 -9.23 4.07
CA ALA A 74 0.76 -8.03 3.35
C ALA A 74 2.00 -7.14 3.11
N GLN A 75 2.05 -6.52 1.95
CA GLN A 75 3.13 -5.63 1.53
C GLN A 75 2.59 -4.41 0.79
N ILE A 76 3.28 -3.29 0.90
CA ILE A 76 3.13 -2.16 -0.03
C ILE A 76 4.30 -2.21 -1.00
N GLY A 77 4.00 -2.15 -2.29
CA GLY A 77 4.99 -1.97 -3.34
C GLY A 77 4.99 -0.55 -3.88
N VAL A 78 6.16 -0.07 -4.29
CA VAL A 78 6.35 1.23 -4.96
C VAL A 78 7.23 1.07 -6.19
N GLY A 79 6.90 1.78 -7.27
CA GLY A 79 7.61 1.70 -8.54
C GLY A 79 7.66 3.03 -9.29
N ASP A 80 8.44 3.07 -10.37
CA ASP A 80 8.68 4.28 -11.17
C ASP A 80 7.86 4.39 -12.46
N SER A 81 6.96 3.44 -12.72
CA SER A 81 6.11 3.50 -13.92
C SER A 81 4.97 4.52 -13.80
N SER A 82 4.77 5.27 -14.87
CA SER A 82 3.63 6.17 -15.07
C SER A 82 2.50 5.54 -15.92
N THR A 83 2.62 4.27 -16.31
CA THR A 83 1.60 3.56 -17.09
C THR A 83 0.28 3.56 -16.33
N ALA A 84 -0.79 4.06 -16.95
CA ALA A 84 -2.12 4.13 -16.35
C ALA A 84 -2.56 2.80 -15.70
N ALA A 85 -3.27 2.91 -14.58
CA ALA A 85 -3.78 1.74 -13.87
C ALA A 85 -4.94 1.10 -14.64
N SER A 86 -4.86 -0.21 -14.80
CA SER A 86 -5.86 -1.04 -15.50
C SER A 86 -6.22 -2.24 -14.62
N PRO A 87 -7.52 -2.61 -14.50
CA PRO A 87 -7.95 -3.73 -13.66
C PRO A 87 -7.30 -5.08 -14.01
N SER A 88 -6.85 -5.25 -15.27
CA SER A 88 -6.19 -6.47 -15.75
C SER A 88 -4.73 -6.62 -15.31
N GLN A 89 -4.12 -5.56 -14.77
CA GLN A 89 -2.74 -5.62 -14.27
C GLN A 89 -2.70 -6.47 -13.00
N THR A 90 -1.62 -7.22 -12.83
CA THR A 90 -1.43 -8.13 -11.70
C THR A 90 -0.29 -7.70 -10.78
N ASP A 91 0.42 -6.62 -11.12
CA ASP A 91 1.52 -6.07 -10.34
C ASP A 91 1.80 -4.59 -10.71
N LEU A 92 2.78 -3.97 -10.04
CA LEU A 92 3.43 -2.74 -10.47
C LEU A 92 3.91 -2.86 -11.93
N GLN A 93 3.86 -1.74 -12.65
CA GLN A 93 4.25 -1.69 -14.07
C GLN A 93 5.72 -1.31 -14.28
N ALA A 94 6.42 -0.91 -13.22
CA ALA A 94 7.85 -0.69 -13.22
C ALA A 94 8.61 -1.98 -13.58
N ALA A 95 9.54 -1.87 -14.52
CA ALA A 95 10.33 -3.01 -14.98
C ALA A 95 11.39 -3.41 -13.95
N SER A 96 12.20 -2.44 -13.50
CA SER A 96 13.36 -2.66 -12.63
C SER A 96 13.28 -1.94 -11.29
N ASN A 97 12.87 -0.67 -11.29
CA ASN A 97 12.76 0.13 -10.07
C ASN A 97 11.44 -0.15 -9.37
N LYS A 98 11.38 -1.31 -8.70
CA LYS A 98 10.26 -1.72 -7.86
C LYS A 98 10.75 -2.33 -6.57
N THR A 99 10.10 -1.97 -5.48
CA THR A 99 10.46 -2.41 -4.13
C THR A 99 9.16 -2.70 -3.38
N TYR A 100 9.12 -3.81 -2.65
CA TYR A 100 8.02 -4.18 -1.77
C TYR A 100 8.52 -4.20 -0.34
N LYS A 101 7.77 -3.58 0.58
CA LYS A 101 8.04 -3.62 2.01
C LYS A 101 6.87 -4.24 2.75
N GLY A 102 7.20 -5.06 3.75
CA GLY A 102 6.23 -5.60 4.70
C GLY A 102 5.53 -4.49 5.49
N MET A 103 4.47 -4.87 6.19
CA MET A 103 3.73 -3.95 7.04
C MET A 103 4.52 -3.58 8.30
N GLU A 104 4.33 -2.37 8.78
CA GLU A 104 4.76 -1.97 10.12
C GLU A 104 4.06 -2.79 11.20
N SER A 105 4.69 -2.91 12.38
CA SER A 105 4.12 -3.63 13.52
C SER A 105 2.69 -3.14 13.84
N GLY A 106 1.76 -4.09 13.95
CA GLY A 106 0.35 -3.81 14.20
C GLY A 106 -0.50 -3.51 12.95
N TYR A 107 0.10 -3.47 11.75
CA TYR A 107 -0.63 -3.34 10.49
C TYR A 107 -0.63 -4.66 9.69
N PRO A 108 -1.66 -4.90 8.86
CA PRO A 108 -2.81 -4.04 8.63
C PRO A 108 -3.82 -4.09 9.79
N THR A 109 -4.66 -3.05 9.89
CA THR A 109 -5.79 -2.99 10.83
C THR A 109 -7.12 -3.06 10.08
N SER A 110 -8.16 -3.57 10.74
CA SER A 110 -9.53 -3.62 10.22
C SER A 110 -10.51 -3.09 11.28
N THR A 111 -11.03 -1.88 11.07
CA THR A 111 -11.94 -1.21 12.02
C THR A 111 -12.96 -0.37 11.27
N THR A 112 -14.23 -0.40 11.65
CA THR A 112 -15.26 0.52 11.10
C THR A 112 -15.37 0.46 9.58
N GLN A 113 -15.53 -0.75 9.01
CA GLN A 113 -15.62 -0.97 7.56
C GLN A 113 -14.41 -0.40 6.78
N LYS A 114 -13.24 -0.30 7.44
CA LYS A 114 -12.01 0.25 6.90
C LYS A 114 -10.83 -0.70 7.14
N ALA A 115 -10.10 -1.03 6.09
CA ALA A 115 -8.78 -1.63 6.18
C ALA A 115 -7.71 -0.54 6.09
N THR A 116 -6.67 -0.60 6.94
CA THR A 116 -5.52 0.31 6.87
C THR A 116 -4.22 -0.50 6.77
N PHE A 117 -3.41 -0.18 5.77
CA PHE A 117 -2.10 -0.76 5.49
C PHE A 117 -1.04 0.31 5.69
N LYS A 118 0.13 -0.06 6.18
CA LYS A 118 1.20 0.89 6.45
C LYS A 118 2.56 0.23 6.34
N SER A 119 3.43 0.83 5.52
CA SER A 119 4.80 0.36 5.32
C SER A 119 5.75 1.55 5.26
N SER A 120 6.92 1.39 5.88
CA SER A 120 7.99 2.38 5.84
C SER A 120 9.23 1.86 5.11
N PHE A 121 9.68 2.64 4.14
CA PHE A 121 10.87 2.42 3.33
C PHE A 121 12.01 3.22 3.95
N GLY A 122 13.01 2.53 4.51
CA GLY A 122 14.14 3.14 5.23
C GLY A 122 15.12 3.85 4.30
N ALA A 123 16.22 4.36 4.83
CA ALA A 123 17.15 5.22 4.09
C ALA A 123 17.73 4.58 2.82
N SER A 124 17.97 3.26 2.82
CA SER A 124 18.50 2.51 1.68
C SER A 124 17.43 1.98 0.72
N ASP A 125 16.16 1.98 1.12
CA ASP A 125 15.09 1.38 0.35
C ASP A 125 14.59 2.32 -0.75
N ALA A 126 14.32 1.76 -1.93
CA ALA A 126 13.57 2.40 -3.01
C ALA A 126 14.04 3.83 -3.38
N ASN A 127 15.36 4.04 -3.44
CA ASN A 127 15.96 5.34 -3.78
C ASN A 127 15.91 5.62 -5.29
N TYR A 128 14.70 5.87 -5.78
CA TYR A 128 14.38 6.19 -7.16
C TYR A 128 13.06 7.01 -7.20
N VAL A 129 12.57 7.31 -8.40
CA VAL A 129 11.29 8.02 -8.58
C VAL A 129 10.11 7.12 -8.20
N TRP A 130 9.23 7.58 -7.32
CA TRP A 130 7.99 6.88 -7.01
C TRP A 130 6.85 7.49 -7.83
N ASN A 131 6.35 6.72 -8.80
CA ASN A 131 5.23 7.09 -9.68
C ASN A 131 4.03 6.15 -9.57
N GLU A 132 4.16 5.05 -8.83
CA GLU A 132 3.07 4.11 -8.59
C GLU A 132 3.23 3.39 -7.25
N TRP A 133 2.12 2.88 -6.74
CA TRP A 133 2.10 2.01 -5.58
C TRP A 133 0.99 0.95 -5.66
N VAL A 134 1.16 -0.12 -4.88
CA VAL A 134 0.25 -1.27 -4.84
C VAL A 134 0.15 -1.81 -3.40
N VAL A 135 -1.00 -2.34 -2.99
CA VAL A 135 -1.10 -3.24 -1.83
C VAL A 135 -1.11 -4.68 -2.36
N LYS A 136 -0.22 -5.52 -1.86
CA LYS A 136 0.05 -6.87 -2.38
C LYS A 136 0.07 -7.90 -1.26
N GLN A 137 -0.40 -9.11 -1.57
CA GLN A 137 -0.20 -10.29 -0.73
C GLN A 137 1.06 -11.01 -1.23
N ALA A 138 2.03 -11.23 -0.35
CA ALA A 138 3.37 -11.71 -0.69
C ALA A 138 3.40 -13.18 -1.15
N THR A 139 2.58 -14.03 -0.55
CA THR A 139 2.51 -15.47 -0.83
C THR A 139 1.77 -15.76 -2.14
N SER A 140 0.58 -15.20 -2.33
CA SER A 140 -0.20 -15.39 -3.57
C SER A 140 0.24 -14.49 -4.71
N ALA A 141 1.06 -13.47 -4.41
CA ALA A 141 1.45 -12.38 -5.30
C ALA A 141 0.26 -11.57 -5.86
N LYS A 142 -0.97 -11.79 -5.39
CA LYS A 142 -2.14 -11.06 -5.85
C LYS A 142 -2.09 -9.64 -5.31
N CYS A 143 -2.30 -8.68 -6.21
CA CYS A 143 -2.35 -7.27 -5.88
C CYS A 143 -3.80 -6.86 -5.65
N LEU A 144 -4.08 -6.26 -4.49
CA LEU A 144 -5.40 -5.77 -4.11
C LEU A 144 -5.81 -4.61 -5.03
N ASN A 145 -4.91 -3.66 -5.21
CA ASN A 145 -5.17 -2.44 -5.95
C ASN A 145 -3.86 -1.80 -6.40
N ARG A 146 -3.94 -0.94 -7.43
CA ARG A 146 -2.80 -0.13 -7.89
C ARG A 146 -3.19 1.33 -8.07
N LYS A 147 -2.26 2.24 -7.85
CA LYS A 147 -2.43 3.67 -8.13
C LYS A 147 -1.17 4.21 -8.81
N VAL A 148 -1.37 5.02 -9.84
CA VAL A 148 -0.32 5.86 -10.43
C VAL A 148 -0.42 7.22 -9.79
N ASP A 149 0.66 7.69 -9.18
CA ASP A 149 0.75 9.01 -8.54
C ASP A 149 2.21 9.45 -8.45
N SER A 150 2.50 10.71 -8.82
CA SER A 150 3.85 11.26 -8.77
C SER A 150 4.21 11.69 -7.35
N MET A 151 4.87 10.81 -6.60
CA MET A 151 5.23 10.99 -5.19
C MET A 151 6.61 11.67 -4.98
N GLY A 152 7.41 11.74 -6.04
CA GLY A 152 8.73 12.38 -6.08
C GLY A 152 9.88 11.39 -6.12
N THR A 153 11.11 11.88 -6.03
CA THR A 153 12.32 11.05 -6.01
C THR A 153 12.81 10.86 -4.60
N LYS A 154 12.92 9.61 -4.14
CA LYS A 154 13.54 9.29 -2.87
C LYS A 154 15.04 9.10 -3.07
N SER A 155 15.85 9.72 -2.21
CA SER A 155 17.33 9.62 -2.24
C SER A 155 17.94 9.29 -0.87
N GLY A 156 17.11 9.03 0.14
CA GLY A 156 17.50 8.80 1.51
C GLY A 156 16.33 9.00 2.48
N GLY A 157 16.60 8.87 3.78
CA GLY A 157 15.60 9.00 4.84
C GLY A 157 14.45 7.99 4.75
N THR A 158 13.43 8.18 5.58
CA THR A 158 12.26 7.28 5.62
C THR A 158 11.10 7.87 4.83
N TRP A 159 10.50 7.06 3.96
CA TRP A 159 9.19 7.35 3.36
C TRP A 159 8.18 6.32 3.84
N THR A 160 7.13 6.77 4.52
CA THR A 160 6.04 5.95 5.05
C THR A 160 4.81 6.13 4.19
N LEU A 161 4.31 5.04 3.60
CA LEU A 161 3.04 5.04 2.88
C LEU A 161 1.98 4.35 3.75
N GLU A 162 0.93 5.10 4.08
CA GLU A 162 -0.28 4.58 4.72
C GLU A 162 -1.41 4.57 3.68
N VAL A 163 -2.09 3.45 3.54
CA VAL A 163 -3.20 3.26 2.60
C VAL A 163 -4.43 2.83 3.39
N SER A 164 -5.53 3.55 3.23
CA SER A 164 -6.81 3.22 3.86
C SER A 164 -7.88 2.99 2.80
N ILE A 165 -8.66 1.94 2.99
CA ILE A 165 -9.71 1.50 2.07
C ILE A 165 -10.99 1.33 2.86
N THR A 166 -12.06 1.97 2.43
CA THR A 166 -13.42 1.76 2.96
C THR A 166 -14.35 1.22 1.88
N LEU A 167 -15.28 0.37 2.30
CA LEU A 167 -16.41 -0.08 1.51
C LEU A 167 -17.70 0.22 2.29
N SER A 168 -18.57 1.07 1.75
CA SER A 168 -19.82 1.53 2.38
C SER A 168 -20.99 1.54 1.42
#